data_AF-A0A7K2ZRR0-F1
#
_entry.id   AF-A0A7K2ZRR0-F1
#
_cell.length_a   1.000
_cell.length_b   1.000
_cell.length_c   1.000
_cell.angle_alpha   90.00
_cell.angle_beta   90.00
_cell.angle_gamma   90.00
#
_symmetry.space_group_name_H-M   'P 1'
#
loop_
_entity.id
_entity.type
_entity.pdbx_description
1 polymer ?
#
loop_
_entity_poly.entity_id
_entity_poly.type
_entity_poly.pdbx_seq_one_letter_code
_entity_poly.pdbx_strand_id
1 'polypeptide(L)'
;AADPQMRPPVALLAHAVDDPGRAAFWPLAEFSPEWVAVRWALAHDVPVRFIDLPATHSLALKEPHGDQPGEETGPAETPELPEQEATPHVDPIRVLAETAGYDDPERWWEDVVEHRSPAADATADALAPFTALAEAMTALREAYGDGGHPRDAVREAYMRIQLRTARKEFGDGVAVVCGAWHVPALAARTTLAADRALLKGLPKVKAEMTWVPWTHRRLARHSGYGAGVDSPGWYGHLFGAADRPIERWMTKVAGLLREEDRFVSTAHVIEAVRLAESLAAMRGRPLAGLSETTDAVRAVMCEGSDVPLALIQDRLVVGETLGEVPDSAPAVPLQRDLTRSQRTLRLKPEALEKELDLDLRKETDAARSRLLHRLRLLSIGWGEPAEGRGSTGTFRESWRLRWEPELHVRVAEAGVWGTTVATAATAKAESQALAATALSEVTALAEHCLLAGLPEALPVVMRALADRAALDADVGHLADALPALARSLRYGDVRSTDTAA
;
A
#
# COMPACT_ATOMS: atom_id res chain seq x y z
N ALA A 1 -4.91 -5.43 16.18
CA ALA A 1 -5.64 -6.64 15.75
C ALA A 1 -6.86 -6.95 16.61
N ALA A 2 -6.80 -6.95 17.96
CA ALA A 2 -7.97 -7.24 18.81
C ALA A 2 -9.06 -6.15 18.78
N ASP A 3 -8.67 -4.89 18.58
CA ASP A 3 -9.59 -3.74 18.54
C ASP A 3 -10.65 -3.90 17.41
N PRO A 4 -11.95 -3.78 17.70
CA PRO A 4 -13.02 -3.88 16.71
C PRO A 4 -12.97 -2.84 15.58
N GLN A 5 -12.32 -1.70 15.80
CA GLN A 5 -12.13 -0.66 14.78
C GLN A 5 -10.97 -0.96 13.83
N MET A 6 -10.12 -1.95 14.15
CA MET A 6 -9.05 -2.40 13.26
C MET A 6 -9.63 -3.28 12.15
N ARG A 7 -9.73 -2.73 10.94
CA ARG A 7 -10.31 -3.40 9.77
C ARG A 7 -9.26 -3.53 8.66
N PRO A 8 -8.85 -4.75 8.29
CA PRO A 8 -7.93 -4.94 7.15
C PRO A 8 -8.60 -4.49 5.83
N PRO A 9 -7.81 -4.19 4.78
CA PRO A 9 -6.37 -4.35 4.68
C PRO A 9 -5.58 -3.30 5.48
N VAL A 10 -4.66 -3.74 6.33
CA VAL A 10 -3.77 -2.89 7.15
C VAL A 10 -2.34 -3.35 6.99
N ALA A 11 -1.36 -2.48 7.20
CA ALA A 11 0.04 -2.86 7.18
C ALA A 11 0.74 -2.51 8.49
N LEU A 12 1.69 -3.35 8.90
CA LEU A 12 2.75 -2.93 9.80
C LEU A 12 3.73 -2.10 8.96
N LEU A 13 3.84 -0.82 9.27
CA LEU A 13 4.88 0.06 8.76
C LEU A 13 6.03 0.05 9.76
N ALA A 14 7.23 -0.32 9.33
CA ALA A 14 8.46 -0.03 10.05
C ALA A 14 9.28 1.01 9.29
N HIS A 15 9.81 1.99 9.99
CA HIS A 15 10.73 2.98 9.41
C HIS A 15 11.93 3.20 10.34
N ALA A 16 13.07 3.60 9.76
CA ALA A 16 14.20 4.05 10.56
C ALA A 16 13.86 5.38 11.24
N VAL A 17 14.27 5.55 12.50
CA VAL A 17 13.99 6.78 13.27
C VAL A 17 14.77 7.97 12.71
N ASP A 18 16.01 7.76 12.32
CA ASP A 18 16.90 8.82 11.82
C ASP A 18 16.70 9.10 10.32
N ASP A 19 16.02 8.20 9.60
CA ASP A 19 15.70 8.31 8.17
C ASP A 19 14.34 7.64 7.87
N PRO A 20 13.21 8.34 8.09
CA PRO A 20 11.88 7.75 7.93
C PRO A 20 11.56 7.26 6.51
N GLY A 21 12.26 7.77 5.49
CA GLY A 21 12.12 7.29 4.11
C GLY A 21 12.63 5.86 3.92
N ARG A 22 13.53 5.39 4.80
CA ARG A 22 13.93 3.99 4.89
C ARG A 22 12.87 3.18 5.63
N ALA A 23 11.86 2.76 4.87
CA ALA A 23 10.69 2.05 5.39
C ALA A 23 10.47 0.65 4.76
N ALA A 24 9.67 -0.15 5.44
CA ALA A 24 9.16 -1.42 4.98
C ALA A 24 7.73 -1.63 5.47
N PHE A 25 6.94 -2.33 4.66
CA PHE A 25 5.55 -2.63 4.94
C PHE A 25 5.34 -4.15 4.97
N TRP A 26 4.55 -4.62 5.94
CA TRP A 26 4.01 -5.97 5.97
C TRP A 26 2.48 -5.86 5.96
N PRO A 27 1.88 -5.86 4.76
CA PRO A 27 0.44 -5.75 4.61
C PRO A 27 -0.26 -7.05 5.00
N LEU A 28 -1.46 -6.91 5.56
CA LEU A 28 -2.32 -7.95 6.07
C LEU A 28 -3.75 -7.67 5.63
N ALA A 29 -4.34 -8.62 4.91
CA ALA A 29 -5.74 -8.64 4.53
C ALA A 29 -6.56 -9.51 5.50
N GLU A 30 -7.88 -9.47 5.41
CA GLU A 30 -8.75 -10.32 6.23
C GLU A 30 -8.50 -11.81 5.99
N PHE A 31 -8.15 -12.15 4.75
CA PHE A 31 -7.83 -13.50 4.30
C PHE A 31 -6.35 -13.87 4.44
N SER A 32 -5.49 -12.97 4.94
CA SER A 32 -4.07 -13.31 5.17
C SER A 32 -3.97 -14.36 6.29
N PRO A 33 -3.26 -15.49 6.07
CA PRO A 33 -3.12 -16.54 7.09
C PRO A 33 -2.56 -16.02 8.42
N GLU A 34 -1.63 -15.07 8.38
CA GLU A 34 -1.06 -14.42 9.54
C GLU A 34 -2.10 -13.60 10.30
N TRP A 35 -2.97 -12.89 9.58
CA TRP A 35 -4.05 -12.11 10.19
C TRP A 35 -5.08 -13.03 10.86
N VAL A 36 -5.49 -14.10 10.17
CA VAL A 36 -6.41 -15.11 10.70
C VAL A 36 -5.83 -15.76 11.95
N ALA A 37 -4.56 -16.15 11.93
CA ALA A 37 -3.88 -16.75 13.08
C ALA A 37 -3.77 -15.78 14.28
N VAL A 38 -3.42 -14.52 14.04
CA VAL A 38 -3.39 -13.48 15.08
C VAL A 38 -4.78 -13.29 15.69
N ARG A 39 -5.84 -13.20 14.87
CA ARG A 39 -7.23 -13.02 15.35
C ARG A 39 -7.70 -14.23 16.15
N TRP A 40 -7.43 -15.44 15.65
CA TRP A 40 -7.77 -16.68 16.36
C TRP A 40 -7.05 -16.76 17.71
N ALA A 41 -5.74 -16.51 17.74
CA ALA A 41 -4.95 -16.59 18.96
C ALA A 41 -5.41 -15.57 20.02
N LEU A 42 -5.69 -14.33 19.61
CA LEU A 42 -6.23 -13.30 20.50
C LEU A 42 -7.62 -13.65 21.04
N ALA A 43 -8.45 -14.34 20.26
CA ALA A 43 -9.77 -14.79 20.71
C ALA A 43 -9.72 -15.98 21.69
N HIS A 44 -8.59 -16.70 21.75
CA HIS A 44 -8.38 -17.88 22.60
C HIS A 44 -7.29 -17.68 23.67
N ASP A 45 -6.87 -16.42 23.90
CA ASP A 45 -5.80 -16.07 24.84
C ASP A 45 -4.48 -16.83 24.62
N VAL A 46 -4.18 -17.18 23.36
CA VAL A 46 -2.94 -17.84 22.96
C VAL A 46 -1.85 -16.78 22.66
N PRO A 47 -0.64 -16.89 23.25
CA PRO A 47 0.44 -15.95 22.98
C PRO A 47 0.86 -15.96 21.50
N VAL A 48 1.00 -14.76 20.91
CA VAL A 48 1.46 -14.57 19.52
C VAL A 48 2.83 -13.91 19.50
N ARG A 49 3.72 -14.39 18.61
CA ARG A 49 5.05 -13.82 18.41
C ARG A 49 5.36 -13.71 16.92
N PHE A 50 5.86 -12.55 16.50
CA PHE A 50 6.56 -12.44 15.22
C PHE A 50 7.91 -13.14 15.33
N ILE A 51 8.21 -14.03 14.39
CA ILE A 51 9.43 -14.84 14.40
C ILE A 51 10.37 -14.54 13.23
N ASP A 52 9.98 -13.66 12.31
CA ASP A 52 10.85 -13.24 11.20
C ASP A 52 11.94 -12.25 11.68
N LEU A 53 12.93 -11.99 10.83
CA LEU A 53 14.03 -11.08 11.11
C LEU A 53 13.51 -9.67 11.47
N PRO A 54 13.90 -9.11 12.63
CA PRO A 54 13.39 -7.82 13.07
C PRO A 54 13.69 -6.68 12.09
N ALA A 55 12.77 -5.72 12.00
CA ALA A 55 12.92 -4.52 11.16
C ALA A 55 14.24 -3.75 11.40
N THR A 56 14.77 -3.77 12.63
CA THR A 56 16.10 -3.24 12.98
C THR A 56 17.22 -3.75 12.07
N HIS A 57 17.15 -5.00 11.64
CA HIS A 57 18.12 -5.63 10.74
C HIS A 57 17.65 -5.55 9.30
N SER A 58 16.38 -5.85 9.03
CA SER A 58 15.81 -5.87 7.68
C SER A 58 15.89 -4.51 7.00
N LEU A 59 15.62 -3.42 7.73
CA LEU A 59 15.82 -2.06 7.23
C LEU A 59 17.31 -1.81 7.01
N ALA A 60 18.18 -2.14 7.98
CA ALA A 60 19.62 -1.91 7.93
C ALA A 60 20.34 -2.63 6.75
N LEU A 61 19.78 -3.73 6.26
CA LEU A 61 20.28 -4.53 5.14
C LEU A 61 19.75 -4.08 3.76
N LYS A 62 18.72 -3.23 3.70
CA LYS A 62 18.34 -2.56 2.44
C LYS A 62 19.42 -1.54 2.09
N GLU A 63 20.02 -1.64 0.90
CA GLU A 63 20.86 -0.56 0.38
C GLU A 63 20.02 0.70 0.14
N PRO A 64 20.59 1.92 0.25
CA PRO A 64 19.82 3.16 0.17
C PRO A 64 19.23 3.50 -1.21
N HIS A 65 19.37 2.67 -2.25
CA HIS A 65 18.87 2.96 -3.60
C HIS A 65 18.10 1.76 -4.17
N GLY A 66 16.87 1.99 -4.63
CA GLY A 66 16.31 1.17 -5.71
C GLY A 66 14.89 0.58 -5.57
N ASP A 67 14.17 0.77 -4.47
CA ASP A 67 12.74 0.39 -4.39
C ASP A 67 11.91 1.59 -3.93
N GLN A 68 11.82 2.61 -4.78
CA GLN A 68 10.65 3.49 -4.77
C GLN A 68 9.54 2.76 -5.53
N PRO A 69 8.41 2.37 -4.90
CA PRO A 69 7.28 1.84 -5.63
C PRO A 69 6.52 3.01 -6.27
N GLY A 70 6.95 3.40 -7.46
CA GLY A 70 6.19 4.27 -8.36
C GLY A 70 6.90 5.54 -8.79
N GLU A 71 7.74 5.45 -9.82
CA GLU A 71 7.79 6.47 -10.86
C GLU A 71 7.76 5.75 -12.22
N GLU A 72 6.64 5.88 -12.92
CA GLU A 72 6.55 5.55 -14.34
C GLU A 72 7.43 6.53 -15.13
N THR A 73 8.65 6.12 -15.46
CA THR A 73 9.39 6.73 -16.58
C THR A 73 9.89 5.62 -17.49
N GLY A 74 9.54 5.74 -18.78
CA GLY A 74 9.88 4.79 -19.85
C GLY A 74 11.38 4.58 -20.07
N PRO A 75 11.75 3.78 -21.09
CA PRO A 75 13.02 3.08 -21.14
C PRO A 75 14.17 4.06 -21.36
N ALA A 76 14.97 4.29 -20.32
CA ALA A 76 16.27 4.94 -20.43
C ALA A 76 17.34 3.93 -20.00
N GLU A 77 18.14 3.54 -20.99
CA GLU A 77 19.32 2.68 -20.86
C GLU A 77 20.21 3.14 -19.70
N THR A 78 20.32 2.31 -18.66
CA THR A 78 21.23 2.54 -17.54
C THR A 78 22.55 1.82 -17.84
N PRO A 79 23.72 2.46 -17.69
CA PRO A 79 25.01 1.87 -18.05
C PRO A 79 25.39 0.71 -17.12
N GLU A 80 25.84 -0.38 -17.73
CA GLU A 80 26.29 -1.64 -17.12
C GLU A 80 27.34 -1.39 -16.01
N LEU A 81 27.00 -1.78 -14.78
CA LEU A 81 27.97 -2.10 -13.72
C LEU A 81 28.15 -3.63 -13.68
N PRO A 82 29.33 -4.14 -13.30
CA PRO A 82 29.71 -5.53 -13.57
C PRO A 82 28.83 -6.50 -12.77
N GLU A 83 28.12 -7.36 -13.50
CA GLU A 83 27.32 -8.47 -12.98
C GLU A 83 28.23 -9.40 -12.14
N GLN A 84 28.11 -9.32 -10.81
CA GLN A 84 28.38 -10.49 -9.99
C GLN A 84 27.30 -11.51 -10.34
N GLU A 85 27.72 -12.68 -10.85
CA GLU A 85 26.90 -13.84 -11.24
C GLU A 85 25.71 -14.05 -10.27
N ALA A 86 24.57 -13.41 -10.57
CA ALA A 86 23.35 -13.60 -9.82
C ALA A 86 22.74 -14.91 -10.31
N THR A 87 22.88 -15.97 -9.52
CA THR A 87 22.10 -17.20 -9.70
C THR A 87 20.63 -16.81 -9.85
N PRO A 88 19.92 -17.23 -10.92
CA PRO A 88 18.53 -16.86 -11.12
C PRO A 88 17.70 -17.31 -9.91
N HIS A 89 16.96 -16.38 -9.32
CA HIS A 89 16.07 -16.65 -8.19
C HIS A 89 15.01 -17.67 -8.61
N VAL A 90 14.87 -18.73 -7.83
CA VAL A 90 13.90 -19.79 -8.11
C VAL A 90 12.56 -19.42 -7.51
N ASP A 91 11.52 -19.36 -8.34
CA ASP A 91 10.13 -19.30 -7.88
C ASP A 91 9.63 -20.74 -7.67
N PRO A 92 9.53 -21.23 -6.41
CA PRO A 92 9.23 -22.62 -6.14
C PRO A 92 7.82 -23.01 -6.59
N ILE A 93 6.86 -22.09 -6.52
CA ILE A 93 5.47 -22.35 -6.94
C ILE A 93 5.40 -22.48 -8.45
N ARG A 94 6.14 -21.63 -9.18
CA ARG A 94 6.26 -21.76 -10.63
C ARG A 94 6.85 -23.09 -11.05
N VAL A 95 7.93 -23.54 -10.41
CA VAL A 95 8.54 -24.84 -10.74
C VAL A 95 7.55 -25.99 -10.55
N LEU A 96 6.77 -25.97 -9.46
CA LEU A 96 5.75 -27.00 -9.21
C LEU A 96 4.62 -26.95 -10.23
N ALA A 97 4.18 -25.75 -10.60
CA ALA A 97 3.15 -25.54 -11.61
C ALA A 97 3.59 -26.06 -12.99
N GLU A 98 4.77 -25.65 -13.46
CA GLU A 98 5.34 -26.10 -14.74
C GLU A 98 5.52 -27.63 -14.77
N THR A 99 5.99 -28.21 -13.67
CA THR A 99 6.15 -29.67 -13.53
C THR A 99 4.81 -30.40 -13.58
N ALA A 100 3.75 -29.78 -13.06
CA ALA A 100 2.38 -30.29 -13.14
C ALA A 100 1.69 -30.00 -14.48
N GLY A 101 2.36 -29.32 -15.42
CA GLY A 101 1.82 -28.96 -16.73
C GLY A 101 0.94 -27.70 -16.75
N TYR A 102 1.03 -26.86 -15.71
CA TYR A 102 0.35 -25.58 -15.64
C TYR A 102 1.23 -24.47 -16.25
N ASP A 103 0.59 -23.56 -16.97
CA ASP A 103 1.18 -22.35 -17.56
C ASP A 103 1.20 -21.16 -16.58
N ASP A 104 0.36 -21.23 -15.55
CA ASP A 104 0.16 -20.19 -14.54
C ASP A 104 0.33 -20.76 -13.12
N PRO A 105 1.33 -20.28 -12.34
CA PRO A 105 1.56 -20.71 -10.97
C PRO A 105 0.38 -20.50 -10.03
N GLU A 106 -0.37 -19.39 -10.20
CA GLU A 106 -1.51 -19.11 -9.32
C GLU A 106 -2.68 -20.02 -9.65
N ARG A 107 -2.91 -20.34 -10.93
CA ARG A 107 -3.90 -21.35 -11.30
C ARG A 107 -3.60 -22.71 -10.68
N TRP A 108 -2.32 -23.12 -10.67
CA TRP A 108 -1.91 -24.36 -10.00
C TRP A 108 -2.18 -24.28 -8.49
N TRP A 109 -1.84 -23.17 -7.84
CA TRP A 109 -2.11 -22.96 -6.42
C TRP A 109 -3.61 -23.03 -6.10
N GLU A 110 -4.46 -22.38 -6.89
CA GLU A 110 -5.92 -22.44 -6.72
C GLU A 110 -6.44 -23.88 -6.77
N ASP A 111 -6.07 -24.63 -7.81
CA ASP A 111 -6.61 -25.98 -8.03
C ASP A 111 -6.11 -27.00 -7.01
N VAL A 112 -4.84 -26.88 -6.61
CA VAL A 112 -4.16 -27.86 -5.76
C VAL A 112 -4.23 -27.50 -4.28
N VAL A 113 -4.40 -26.23 -3.91
CA VAL A 113 -4.41 -25.78 -2.52
C VAL A 113 -5.77 -25.21 -2.14
N GLU A 114 -6.22 -24.13 -2.78
CA GLU A 114 -7.40 -23.37 -2.33
C GLU A 114 -8.74 -24.10 -2.57
N HIS A 115 -8.87 -24.77 -3.72
CA HIS A 115 -10.09 -25.49 -4.10
C HIS A 115 -10.27 -26.84 -3.38
N ARG A 116 -9.33 -27.22 -2.51
CA ARG A 116 -9.48 -28.41 -1.64
C ARG A 116 -10.39 -28.06 -0.47
N SER A 117 -11.71 -28.22 -0.64
CA SER A 117 -12.64 -27.98 0.45
C SER A 117 -12.60 -29.14 1.48
N PRO A 118 -12.19 -28.91 2.74
CA PRO A 118 -12.35 -29.90 3.80
C PRO A 118 -13.84 -30.12 4.14
N ALA A 119 -14.71 -29.17 3.76
CA ALA A 119 -16.13 -29.21 4.06
C ALA A 119 -16.92 -30.25 3.24
N ALA A 120 -16.36 -30.72 2.11
CA ALA A 120 -16.96 -31.81 1.34
C ALA A 120 -16.77 -33.18 2.01
N ASP A 121 -15.74 -33.33 2.84
CA ASP A 121 -15.45 -34.55 3.57
C ASP A 121 -14.92 -34.19 4.98
N ALA A 122 -15.82 -34.16 5.97
CA ALA A 122 -15.48 -33.86 7.36
C ALA A 122 -14.48 -34.85 8.00
N THR A 123 -14.09 -35.91 7.28
CA THR A 123 -13.04 -36.86 7.67
C THR A 123 -11.67 -36.57 7.03
N ALA A 124 -11.58 -35.61 6.12
CA ALA A 124 -10.34 -35.23 5.48
C ALA A 124 -9.36 -34.59 6.48
N ASP A 125 -8.11 -35.06 6.46
CA ASP A 125 -7.03 -34.49 7.26
C ASP A 125 -6.69 -33.07 6.77
N ALA A 126 -7.06 -32.06 7.56
CA ALA A 126 -6.80 -30.66 7.27
C ALA A 126 -5.30 -30.35 7.14
N LEU A 127 -4.41 -31.19 7.69
CA LEU A 127 -2.96 -31.02 7.62
C LEU A 127 -2.32 -31.69 6.41
N ALA A 128 -3.05 -32.55 5.68
CA ALA A 128 -2.50 -33.29 4.55
C ALA A 128 -1.96 -32.38 3.42
N PRO A 129 -2.64 -31.29 3.01
CA PRO A 129 -2.11 -30.37 2.01
C PRO A 129 -0.79 -29.72 2.46
N PHE A 130 -0.66 -29.36 3.73
CA PHE A 130 0.55 -28.75 4.28
C PHE A 130 1.72 -29.74 4.33
N THR A 131 1.45 -31.01 4.65
CA THR A 131 2.46 -32.08 4.60
C THR A 131 2.99 -32.28 3.18
N ALA A 132 2.09 -32.39 2.20
CA ALA A 132 2.47 -32.52 0.79
C ALA A 132 3.28 -31.30 0.29
N LEU A 133 2.89 -30.10 0.69
CA LEU A 133 3.61 -28.87 0.34
C LEU A 133 5.00 -28.82 0.98
N ALA A 134 5.12 -29.27 2.24
CA ALA A 134 6.41 -29.36 2.92
C ALA A 134 7.37 -30.36 2.23
N GLU A 135 6.86 -31.50 1.76
CA GLU A 135 7.62 -32.47 0.98
C GLU A 135 8.07 -31.88 -0.36
N ALA A 136 7.16 -31.21 -1.09
CA ALA A 136 7.49 -30.54 -2.35
C ALA A 136 8.58 -29.47 -2.16
N MET A 137 8.45 -28.61 -1.14
CA MET A 137 9.45 -27.58 -0.83
C MET A 137 10.80 -28.19 -0.41
N THR A 138 10.79 -29.34 0.26
CA THR A 138 12.02 -30.08 0.60
C THR A 138 12.73 -30.56 -0.66
N ALA A 139 12.01 -31.20 -1.58
CA ALA A 139 12.57 -31.67 -2.84
C ALA A 139 13.13 -30.52 -3.69
N LEU A 140 12.44 -29.37 -3.73
CA LEU A 140 12.96 -28.18 -4.41
C LEU A 140 14.23 -27.64 -3.77
N ARG A 141 14.33 -27.61 -2.43
CA ARG A 141 15.56 -27.18 -1.76
C ARG A 141 16.72 -28.15 -1.96
N GLU A 142 16.46 -29.45 -2.10
CA GLU A 142 17.50 -30.42 -2.45
C GLU A 142 18.05 -30.18 -3.87
N ALA A 143 17.19 -29.77 -4.80
CA ALA A 143 17.58 -29.48 -6.18
C ALA A 143 18.23 -28.08 -6.36
N TYR A 144 17.70 -27.07 -5.67
CA TYR A 144 18.01 -25.65 -5.90
C TYR A 144 18.67 -24.93 -4.71
N GLY A 145 18.97 -25.64 -3.62
CA GLY A 145 19.58 -25.05 -2.42
C GLY A 145 18.66 -24.07 -1.71
N ASP A 146 19.14 -22.84 -1.46
CA ASP A 146 18.36 -21.76 -0.85
C ASP A 146 17.56 -20.94 -1.87
N GLY A 147 17.53 -21.36 -3.15
CA GLY A 147 16.80 -20.69 -4.22
C GLY A 147 17.43 -19.36 -4.64
N GLY A 148 18.68 -19.09 -4.25
CA GLY A 148 19.38 -17.84 -4.55
C GLY A 148 18.97 -16.69 -3.62
N HIS A 149 18.38 -16.99 -2.46
CA HIS A 149 17.99 -15.97 -1.47
C HIS A 149 18.92 -15.99 -0.24
N PRO A 150 20.13 -15.41 -0.32
CA PRO A 150 21.09 -15.45 0.79
C PRO A 150 20.57 -14.76 2.06
N ARG A 151 19.61 -13.82 1.92
CA ARG A 151 18.91 -13.18 3.05
C ARG A 151 18.04 -14.18 3.84
N ASP A 152 17.54 -15.24 3.22
CA ASP A 152 16.69 -16.22 3.88
C ASP A 152 17.44 -17.04 4.91
N ALA A 153 18.72 -17.36 4.70
CA ALA A 153 19.54 -18.06 5.70
C ALA A 153 19.58 -17.30 7.05
N VAL A 154 19.67 -15.97 6.98
CA VAL A 154 19.66 -15.08 8.16
C VAL A 154 18.29 -15.03 8.82
N ARG A 155 17.22 -14.91 8.02
CA ARG A 155 15.83 -14.91 8.51
C ARG A 155 15.48 -16.23 9.19
N GLU A 156 15.81 -17.35 8.56
CA GLU A 156 15.56 -18.70 9.05
C GLU A 156 16.35 -19.01 10.33
N ALA A 157 17.59 -18.52 10.43
CA ALA A 157 18.37 -18.63 11.67
C ALA A 157 17.66 -17.90 12.83
N TYR A 158 17.13 -16.70 12.58
CA TYR A 158 16.35 -15.96 13.58
C TYR A 158 15.06 -16.70 13.94
N MET A 159 14.29 -17.16 12.96
CA MET A 159 13.06 -17.94 13.15
C MET A 159 13.30 -19.20 13.99
N ARG A 160 14.36 -19.97 13.69
CA ARG A 160 14.73 -21.15 14.49
C ARG A 160 15.10 -20.80 15.94
N ILE A 161 15.75 -19.66 16.17
CA ILE A 161 16.05 -19.19 17.54
C ILE A 161 14.76 -18.84 18.29
N GLN A 162 13.82 -18.15 17.63
CA GLN A 162 12.52 -17.84 18.23
C GLN A 162 11.72 -19.12 18.52
N LEU A 163 11.70 -20.09 17.60
CA LEU A 163 11.05 -21.38 17.81
C LEU A 163 11.64 -22.15 18.99
N ARG A 164 12.98 -22.23 19.12
CA ARG A 164 13.63 -22.83 20.30
C ARG A 164 13.28 -22.11 21.59
N THR A 165 13.11 -20.79 21.54
CA THR A 165 12.73 -19.98 22.71
C THR A 165 11.29 -20.25 23.11
N ALA A 166 10.36 -20.25 22.16
CA ALA A 166 8.97 -20.60 22.37
C ALA A 166 8.81 -22.03 22.92
N ARG A 167 9.54 -23.02 22.37
CA ARG A 167 9.49 -24.40 22.86
C ARG A 167 9.99 -24.57 24.30
N LYS A 168 10.99 -23.80 24.71
CA LYS A 168 11.46 -23.81 26.11
C LYS A 168 10.42 -23.27 27.08
N GLU A 169 9.59 -22.34 26.63
CA GLU A 169 8.61 -21.64 27.45
C GLU A 169 7.25 -22.34 27.47
N PHE A 170 6.82 -22.88 26.33
CA PHE A 170 5.47 -23.43 26.12
C PHE A 170 5.45 -24.92 25.75
N GLY A 171 6.61 -25.59 25.69
CA GLY A 171 6.71 -26.98 25.25
C GLY A 171 6.46 -27.14 23.75
N ASP A 172 5.93 -28.30 23.34
CA ASP A 172 5.76 -28.63 21.92
C ASP A 172 4.43 -28.15 21.31
N GLY A 173 3.57 -27.50 22.11
CA GLY A 173 2.29 -26.91 21.67
C GLY A 173 2.45 -25.60 20.90
N VAL A 174 3.32 -25.56 19.88
CA VAL A 174 3.60 -24.37 19.07
C VAL A 174 3.12 -24.57 17.64
N ALA A 175 2.31 -23.62 17.14
CA ALA A 175 1.98 -23.49 15.73
C ALA A 175 2.82 -22.37 15.09
N VAL A 176 3.27 -22.59 13.85
CA VAL A 176 4.03 -21.59 13.08
C VAL A 176 3.30 -21.32 11.77
N VAL A 177 3.04 -20.04 11.49
CA VAL A 177 2.54 -19.58 10.20
C VAL A 177 3.70 -18.89 9.48
N CYS A 178 4.10 -19.45 8.33
CA CYS A 178 5.19 -18.92 7.51
C CYS A 178 4.99 -19.32 6.04
N GLY A 179 5.70 -18.63 5.14
CA GLY A 179 5.77 -19.05 3.74
C GLY A 179 6.29 -20.48 3.61
N ALA A 180 5.69 -21.25 2.69
CA ALA A 180 5.97 -22.68 2.51
C ALA A 180 7.47 -22.97 2.27
N TRP A 181 8.16 -22.05 1.59
CA TRP A 181 9.60 -22.15 1.33
C TRP A 181 10.42 -22.33 2.61
N HIS A 182 10.02 -21.70 3.73
CA HIS A 182 10.79 -21.75 4.98
C HIS A 182 10.56 -23.04 5.79
N VAL A 183 9.52 -23.82 5.50
CA VAL A 183 9.14 -24.99 6.30
C VAL A 183 10.29 -26.00 6.45
N PRO A 184 10.98 -26.43 5.38
CA PRO A 184 12.10 -27.36 5.51
C PRO A 184 13.26 -26.78 6.33
N ALA A 185 13.51 -25.47 6.21
CA ALA A 185 14.57 -24.79 6.94
C ALA A 185 14.29 -24.67 8.44
N LEU A 186 13.02 -24.59 8.85
CA LEU A 186 12.61 -24.60 10.25
C LEU A 186 12.63 -26.02 10.85
N ALA A 187 12.40 -27.04 10.03
CA ALA A 187 12.50 -28.44 10.42
C ALA A 187 13.95 -28.95 10.48
N ALA A 188 14.89 -28.27 9.81
CA ALA A 188 16.29 -28.66 9.76
C ALA A 188 16.97 -28.70 11.14
N ARG A 189 17.80 -29.73 11.35
CA ARG A 189 18.59 -29.89 12.58
C ARG A 189 19.84 -29.02 12.54
N THR A 190 19.73 -27.77 12.99
CA THR A 190 20.88 -26.87 13.16
C THR A 190 21.22 -26.64 14.63
N THR A 191 22.49 -26.32 14.91
CA THR A 191 22.91 -25.96 16.27
C THR A 191 22.60 -24.48 16.56
N LEU A 192 22.34 -24.16 17.83
CA LEU A 192 22.14 -22.77 18.26
C LEU A 192 23.38 -21.89 17.97
N ALA A 193 24.58 -22.48 18.01
CA ALA A 193 25.83 -21.78 17.72
C ALA A 193 25.92 -21.38 16.23
N ALA A 194 25.52 -22.27 15.32
CA ALA A 194 25.49 -21.99 13.89
C ALA A 194 24.50 -20.85 13.56
N ASP A 195 23.28 -20.92 14.10
CA ASP A 195 22.28 -19.85 13.87
C ASP A 195 22.76 -18.50 14.43
N ARG A 196 23.39 -18.49 15.61
CA ARG A 196 23.95 -17.25 16.19
C ARG A 196 25.12 -16.69 15.37
N ALA A 197 25.89 -17.54 14.70
CA ALA A 197 26.99 -17.09 13.85
C ALA A 197 26.47 -16.28 12.65
N LEU A 198 25.36 -16.71 12.03
CA LEU A 198 24.72 -16.01 10.92
C LEU A 198 24.14 -14.64 11.32
N LEU A 199 23.72 -14.49 12.57
CA LEU A 199 23.19 -13.22 13.10
C LEU A 199 24.28 -12.27 13.64
N LYS A 200 25.52 -12.75 13.78
CA LYS A 200 26.60 -11.98 14.39
C LYS A 200 27.09 -10.91 13.41
N GLY A 201 27.18 -9.67 13.88
CA GLY A 201 27.71 -8.56 13.09
C GLY A 201 26.73 -7.97 12.08
N LEU A 202 25.46 -8.39 12.08
CA LEU A 202 24.44 -7.76 11.23
C LEU A 202 24.30 -6.27 11.55
N PRO A 203 24.18 -5.40 10.52
CA PRO A 203 23.95 -3.98 10.72
C PRO A 203 22.61 -3.77 11.42
N LYS A 204 22.50 -2.66 12.14
CA LYS A 204 21.33 -2.31 12.95
C LYS A 204 20.96 -0.85 12.74
N VAL A 205 19.67 -0.57 12.65
CA VAL A 205 19.12 0.78 12.71
C VAL A 205 18.01 0.82 13.76
N LYS A 206 17.86 1.95 14.45
CA LYS A 206 16.72 2.15 15.35
C LYS A 206 15.46 2.22 14.49
N ALA A 207 14.57 1.25 14.66
CA ALA A 207 13.33 1.14 13.91
C ALA A 207 12.14 1.39 14.82
N GLU A 208 11.16 2.16 14.35
CA GLU A 208 9.85 2.31 14.96
C GLU A 208 8.80 1.61 14.09
N MET A 209 7.76 1.07 14.73
CA MET A 209 6.71 0.31 14.06
C MET A 209 5.34 0.86 14.42
N THR A 210 4.46 0.93 13.42
CA THR A 210 3.10 1.43 13.55
C THR A 210 2.15 0.68 12.63
N TRP A 211 0.86 0.69 12.96
CA TRP A 211 -0.18 0.24 12.03
C TRP A 211 -0.58 1.38 11.11
N VAL A 212 -0.74 1.09 9.82
CA VAL A 212 -1.29 2.03 8.84
C VAL A 212 -2.39 1.35 8.02
N PRO A 213 -3.44 2.09 7.62
CA PRO A 213 -4.35 1.65 6.58
C PRO A 213 -3.58 1.22 5.33
N TRP A 214 -4.04 0.14 4.70
CA TRP A 214 -3.52 -0.34 3.43
C TRP A 214 -4.66 -0.44 2.42
N THR A 215 -4.33 -0.68 1.15
CA THR A 215 -5.34 -0.84 0.09
C THR A 215 -5.21 -2.18 -0.59
N HIS A 216 -6.30 -2.71 -1.13
CA HIS A 216 -6.25 -3.89 -2.00
C HIS A 216 -5.33 -3.67 -3.21
N ARG A 217 -5.38 -2.49 -3.85
CA ARG A 217 -4.49 -2.16 -4.97
C ARG A 217 -2.99 -2.24 -4.62
N ARG A 218 -2.61 -1.97 -3.38
CA ARG A 218 -1.22 -2.10 -2.89
C ARG A 218 -0.91 -3.47 -2.28
N LEU A 219 -1.90 -4.35 -2.14
CA LEU A 219 -1.66 -5.79 -1.95
C LEU A 219 -1.30 -6.47 -3.27
N ALA A 220 -1.69 -5.87 -4.40
CA ALA A 220 -1.44 -6.46 -5.70
C ALA A 220 0.06 -6.52 -6.03
N ARG A 221 0.51 -7.65 -6.57
CA ARG A 221 1.92 -7.91 -6.89
C ARG A 221 2.50 -6.85 -7.84
N HIS A 222 1.68 -6.34 -8.76
CA HIS A 222 2.04 -5.27 -9.69
C HIS A 222 2.42 -3.94 -9.01
N SER A 223 2.15 -3.78 -7.71
CA SER A 223 2.55 -2.59 -6.94
C SER A 223 3.97 -2.68 -6.35
N GLY A 224 4.69 -3.77 -6.64
CA GLY A 224 6.06 -4.00 -6.17
C GLY A 224 6.17 -4.76 -4.85
N TYR A 225 5.04 -5.19 -4.25
CA TYR A 225 5.07 -6.07 -3.09
C TYR A 225 5.37 -7.51 -3.54
N GLY A 226 6.56 -8.01 -3.22
CA GLY A 226 7.07 -9.31 -3.71
C GLY A 226 6.25 -10.53 -3.31
N ALA A 227 5.45 -10.43 -2.24
CA ALA A 227 4.49 -11.46 -1.80
C ALA A 227 3.04 -11.04 -2.05
N GLY A 228 2.82 -10.12 -2.99
CA GLY A 228 1.50 -9.60 -3.33
C GLY A 228 0.63 -10.62 -4.05
N VAL A 229 -0.68 -10.41 -3.93
CA VAL A 229 -1.72 -11.26 -4.50
C VAL A 229 -2.30 -10.55 -5.71
N ASP A 230 -2.36 -11.16 -6.89
CA ASP A 230 -2.77 -10.45 -8.10
C ASP A 230 -4.23 -9.96 -8.08
N SER A 231 -5.11 -10.66 -7.35
CA SER A 231 -6.56 -10.40 -7.32
C SER A 231 -7.13 -10.33 -5.89
N PRO A 232 -6.68 -9.35 -5.07
CA PRO A 232 -7.03 -9.31 -3.65
C PRO A 232 -8.53 -9.15 -3.38
N GLY A 233 -9.28 -8.48 -4.27
CA GLY A 233 -10.73 -8.35 -4.16
C GLY A 233 -11.48 -9.66 -4.47
N TRP A 234 -10.95 -10.50 -5.35
CA TRP A 234 -11.44 -11.87 -5.59
C TRP A 234 -11.22 -12.76 -4.37
N TYR A 235 -10.02 -12.78 -3.81
CA TYR A 235 -9.74 -13.60 -2.61
C TYR A 235 -10.48 -13.11 -1.36
N GLY A 236 -10.63 -11.79 -1.20
CA GLY A 236 -11.49 -11.23 -0.16
C GLY A 236 -12.94 -11.68 -0.32
N HIS A 237 -13.43 -11.80 -1.55
CA HIS A 237 -14.75 -12.35 -1.82
C HIS A 237 -14.83 -13.84 -1.48
N LEU A 238 -13.87 -14.68 -1.92
CA LEU A 238 -13.86 -16.11 -1.62
C LEU A 238 -13.85 -16.37 -0.11
N PHE A 239 -13.03 -15.62 0.64
CA PHE A 239 -12.93 -15.75 2.08
C PHE A 239 -14.23 -15.33 2.80
N GLY A 240 -14.88 -14.25 2.35
CA GLY A 240 -16.13 -13.76 2.93
C GLY A 240 -17.37 -14.56 2.51
N ALA A 241 -17.32 -15.26 1.37
CA ALA A 241 -18.42 -16.00 0.78
C ALA A 241 -18.22 -17.52 0.86
N ALA A 242 -18.32 -18.07 2.08
CA ALA A 242 -18.18 -19.50 2.33
C ALA A 242 -19.20 -20.38 1.60
N ASP A 243 -20.39 -19.85 1.29
CA ASP A 243 -21.42 -20.52 0.49
C ASP A 243 -21.62 -19.84 -0.86
N ARG A 244 -21.69 -20.65 -1.92
CA ARG A 244 -22.04 -20.21 -3.29
C ARG A 244 -21.16 -19.05 -3.78
N PRO A 245 -19.82 -19.18 -3.73
CA PRO A 245 -18.90 -18.09 -4.04
C PRO A 245 -19.09 -17.56 -5.46
N ILE A 246 -19.34 -18.44 -6.44
CA ILE A 246 -19.49 -18.04 -7.84
C ILE A 246 -20.78 -17.25 -8.06
N GLU A 247 -21.91 -17.70 -7.52
CA GLU A 247 -23.18 -17.00 -7.74
C GLU A 247 -23.22 -15.65 -7.03
N ARG A 248 -22.62 -15.56 -5.84
CA ARG A 248 -22.47 -14.28 -5.14
C ARG A 248 -21.53 -13.34 -5.88
N TRP A 249 -20.45 -13.86 -6.47
CA TRP A 249 -19.55 -13.08 -7.31
C TRP A 249 -20.26 -12.50 -8.53
N MET A 250 -20.95 -13.34 -9.30
CA MET A 250 -21.70 -12.93 -10.48
C MET A 250 -22.80 -11.91 -10.14
N THR A 251 -23.42 -12.05 -8.97
CA THR A 251 -24.39 -11.07 -8.46
C THR A 251 -23.72 -9.72 -8.14
N LYS A 252 -22.53 -9.74 -7.53
CA LYS A 252 -21.73 -8.54 -7.23
C LYS A 252 -21.31 -7.81 -8.51
N VAL A 253 -20.85 -8.55 -9.52
CA VAL A 253 -20.50 -8.02 -10.84
C VAL A 253 -21.71 -7.38 -11.51
N ALA A 254 -22.86 -8.05 -11.51
CA ALA A 254 -24.09 -7.49 -12.06
C ALA A 254 -24.57 -6.23 -11.32
N GLY A 255 -24.33 -6.14 -10.01
CA GLY A 255 -24.57 -4.95 -9.20
C GLY A 255 -23.75 -3.75 -9.69
N LEU A 256 -22.43 -3.93 -9.79
CA LEU A 256 -21.53 -2.89 -10.28
C LEU A 256 -21.91 -2.41 -11.70
N LEU A 257 -22.19 -3.34 -12.61
CA LEU A 257 -22.56 -2.96 -13.98
C LEU A 257 -23.87 -2.13 -14.02
N ARG A 258 -24.85 -2.43 -13.16
CA ARG A 258 -26.09 -1.65 -13.06
C ARG A 258 -25.87 -0.26 -12.47
N GLU A 259 -24.96 -0.11 -11.51
CA GLU A 259 -24.58 1.19 -10.95
C GLU A 259 -23.95 2.10 -12.01
N GLU A 260 -23.32 1.51 -13.01
CA GLU A 260 -22.72 2.18 -14.16
C GLU A 260 -23.67 2.20 -15.38
N ASP A 261 -24.98 2.21 -15.10
CA ASP A 261 -26.09 2.30 -16.06
C ASP A 261 -26.11 1.21 -17.15
N ARG A 262 -25.50 0.05 -16.91
CA ARG A 262 -25.57 -1.11 -17.83
C ARG A 262 -26.69 -2.08 -17.45
N PHE A 263 -27.46 -2.49 -18.45
CA PHE A 263 -28.59 -3.39 -18.22
C PHE A 263 -28.15 -4.86 -18.09
N VAL A 264 -27.97 -5.32 -16.86
CA VAL A 264 -27.72 -6.74 -16.55
C VAL A 264 -28.92 -7.34 -15.83
N SER A 265 -29.58 -8.33 -16.42
CA SER A 265 -30.74 -9.02 -15.83
C SER A 265 -30.33 -10.25 -15.00
N THR A 266 -31.25 -10.79 -14.18
CA THR A 266 -31.02 -12.05 -13.44
C THR A 266 -30.73 -13.23 -14.37
N ALA A 267 -31.28 -13.23 -15.59
CA ALA A 267 -30.99 -14.27 -16.58
C ALA A 267 -29.51 -14.27 -16.99
N HIS A 268 -28.90 -13.09 -17.12
CA HIS A 268 -27.46 -12.97 -17.39
C HIS A 268 -26.61 -13.53 -16.24
N VAL A 269 -27.02 -13.32 -14.98
CA VAL A 269 -26.33 -13.89 -13.82
C VAL A 269 -26.37 -15.42 -13.84
N ILE A 270 -27.55 -16.00 -14.07
CA ILE A 270 -27.72 -17.46 -14.14
C ILE A 270 -26.86 -18.05 -15.28
N GLU A 271 -26.90 -17.43 -16.47
CA GLU A 271 -26.13 -17.92 -17.61
C GLU A 271 -24.62 -17.75 -17.40
N ALA A 272 -24.17 -16.66 -16.79
CA ALA A 272 -22.75 -16.47 -16.49
C ALA A 272 -22.21 -17.51 -15.49
N VAL A 273 -22.99 -17.86 -14.46
CA VAL A 273 -22.63 -18.96 -13.54
C VAL A 273 -22.51 -20.28 -14.31
N ARG A 274 -23.53 -20.63 -15.10
CA ARG A 274 -23.54 -21.86 -15.90
C ARG A 274 -22.37 -21.93 -16.88
N LEU A 275 -22.05 -20.81 -17.52
CA LEU A 275 -20.93 -20.71 -18.46
C LEU A 275 -19.59 -20.86 -17.72
N ALA A 276 -19.40 -20.23 -16.57
CA ALA A 276 -18.19 -20.39 -15.77
C ALA A 276 -17.97 -21.85 -15.35
N GLU A 277 -19.02 -22.54 -14.89
CA GLU A 277 -18.95 -23.96 -14.55
C GLU A 277 -18.63 -24.84 -15.77
N SER A 278 -19.24 -24.52 -16.93
CA SER A 278 -18.97 -25.23 -18.18
C SER A 278 -17.52 -25.05 -18.65
N LEU A 279 -16.98 -23.83 -18.51
CA LEU A 279 -15.59 -23.52 -18.81
C LEU A 279 -14.64 -24.25 -17.87
N ALA A 280 -14.96 -24.34 -16.58
CA ALA A 280 -14.16 -25.08 -15.61
C ALA A 280 -14.09 -26.57 -15.97
N ALA A 281 -15.24 -27.17 -16.30
CA ALA A 281 -15.31 -28.56 -16.74
C ALA A 281 -14.53 -28.81 -18.04
N MET A 282 -14.64 -27.91 -19.02
CA MET A 282 -13.87 -27.99 -20.28
C MET A 282 -12.36 -27.88 -20.06
N ARG A 283 -11.93 -27.11 -19.05
CA ARG A 283 -10.53 -26.90 -18.67
C ARG A 283 -10.02 -27.98 -17.70
N GLY A 284 -10.85 -28.94 -17.32
CA GLY A 284 -10.49 -29.99 -16.36
C GLY A 284 -10.25 -29.49 -14.94
N ARG A 285 -10.80 -28.32 -14.58
CA ARG A 285 -10.62 -27.71 -13.26
C ARG A 285 -11.62 -28.26 -12.24
N PRO A 286 -11.25 -28.36 -10.96
CA PRO A 286 -12.15 -28.84 -9.90
C PRO A 286 -13.32 -27.87 -9.64
N LEU A 287 -13.06 -26.56 -9.74
CA LEU A 287 -14.03 -25.49 -9.52
C LEU A 287 -13.76 -24.34 -10.51
N ALA A 288 -14.77 -23.53 -10.79
CA ALA A 288 -14.60 -22.31 -11.57
C ALA A 288 -13.82 -21.28 -10.75
N GLY A 289 -12.66 -20.86 -11.26
CA GLY A 289 -11.86 -19.80 -10.67
C GLY A 289 -12.09 -18.45 -11.34
N LEU A 290 -11.26 -17.47 -10.97
CA LEU A 290 -11.36 -16.11 -11.51
C LEU A 290 -11.34 -16.09 -13.05
N SER A 291 -10.47 -16.85 -13.70
CA SER A 291 -10.40 -16.92 -15.17
C SER A 291 -11.71 -17.34 -15.83
N GLU A 292 -12.38 -18.38 -15.31
CA GLU A 292 -13.65 -18.83 -15.87
C GLU A 292 -14.77 -17.82 -15.60
N THR A 293 -14.76 -17.20 -14.42
CA THR A 293 -15.76 -16.16 -14.11
C THR A 293 -15.58 -14.92 -14.98
N THR A 294 -14.35 -14.47 -15.21
CA THR A 294 -14.03 -13.32 -16.07
C THR A 294 -14.41 -13.58 -17.52
N ASP A 295 -14.11 -14.77 -18.05
CA ASP A 295 -14.51 -15.15 -19.41
C ASP A 295 -16.04 -15.22 -19.54
N ALA A 296 -16.73 -15.77 -18.55
CA ALA A 296 -18.18 -15.85 -18.55
C ALA A 296 -18.85 -14.47 -18.46
N VAL A 297 -18.33 -13.58 -17.61
CA VAL A 297 -18.75 -12.18 -17.51
C VAL A 297 -18.52 -11.45 -18.84
N ARG A 298 -17.35 -11.63 -19.46
CA ARG A 298 -17.02 -11.03 -20.76
C ARG A 298 -18.05 -11.41 -21.80
N ALA A 299 -18.38 -12.70 -21.90
CA ALA A 299 -19.31 -13.22 -22.89
C ALA A 299 -20.77 -12.82 -22.63
N VAL A 300 -21.22 -12.91 -21.38
CA VAL A 300 -22.65 -12.81 -21.04
C VAL A 300 -23.07 -11.41 -20.60
N MET A 301 -22.24 -10.70 -19.83
CA MET A 301 -22.60 -9.41 -19.21
C MET A 301 -21.95 -8.21 -19.92
N CYS A 302 -20.88 -8.44 -20.67
CA CYS A 302 -20.11 -7.39 -21.33
C CYS A 302 -20.20 -7.41 -22.86
N GLU A 303 -20.98 -8.34 -23.44
CA GLU A 303 -21.14 -8.49 -24.90
C GLU A 303 -19.81 -8.64 -25.65
N GLY A 304 -18.81 -9.27 -25.01
CA GLY A 304 -17.46 -9.44 -25.55
C GLY A 304 -16.52 -8.24 -25.39
N SER A 305 -16.99 -7.12 -24.82
CA SER A 305 -16.20 -5.89 -24.69
C SER A 305 -15.26 -5.90 -23.48
N ASP A 306 -14.00 -5.50 -23.69
CA ASP A 306 -13.00 -5.37 -22.62
C ASP A 306 -13.14 -4.08 -21.80
N VAL A 307 -13.90 -3.10 -22.28
CA VAL A 307 -14.11 -1.82 -21.58
C VAL A 307 -14.85 -1.98 -20.25
N PRO A 308 -16.06 -2.59 -20.20
CA PRO A 308 -16.71 -2.90 -18.93
C PRO A 308 -15.94 -3.93 -18.10
N LEU A 309 -15.18 -4.82 -18.76
CA LEU A 309 -14.35 -5.80 -18.07
C LEU A 309 -13.21 -5.14 -17.28
N ALA A 310 -12.58 -4.11 -17.85
CA ALA A 310 -11.54 -3.34 -17.18
C ALA A 310 -12.06 -2.64 -15.91
N LEU A 311 -13.30 -2.16 -15.93
CA LEU A 311 -13.96 -1.60 -14.74
C LEU A 311 -14.15 -2.66 -13.64
N ILE A 312 -14.58 -3.87 -14.00
CA ILE A 312 -14.73 -4.99 -13.07
C ILE A 312 -13.35 -5.41 -12.51
N GLN A 313 -12.33 -5.43 -13.37
CA GLN A 313 -10.95 -5.72 -12.97
C GLN A 313 -10.46 -4.74 -11.90
N ASP A 314 -10.62 -3.43 -12.14
CA ASP A 314 -10.18 -2.39 -11.20
C ASP A 314 -11.00 -2.39 -9.90
N ARG A 315 -12.34 -2.37 -10.02
CA ARG A 315 -13.24 -2.17 -8.86
C ARG A 315 -13.50 -3.41 -8.03
N LEU A 316 -13.47 -4.61 -8.62
CA LEU A 316 -13.85 -5.85 -7.94
C LEU A 316 -12.71 -6.85 -7.82
N VAL A 317 -11.98 -7.12 -8.90
CA VAL A 317 -10.91 -8.14 -8.90
C VAL A 317 -9.71 -7.65 -8.10
N VAL A 318 -9.22 -6.44 -8.38
CA VAL A 318 -8.24 -5.77 -7.55
C VAL A 318 -8.94 -5.25 -6.31
N GLY A 319 -9.94 -4.39 -6.48
CA GLY A 319 -10.75 -3.89 -5.38
C GLY A 319 -10.27 -2.57 -4.80
N GLU A 320 -11.21 -1.84 -4.22
CA GLU A 320 -11.03 -0.43 -3.82
C GLU A 320 -10.96 -0.25 -2.30
N THR A 321 -10.90 -1.36 -1.56
CA THR A 321 -11.02 -1.35 -0.11
C THR A 321 -9.76 -0.74 0.53
N LEU A 322 -9.96 0.31 1.31
CA LEU A 322 -8.99 0.90 2.22
C LEU A 322 -9.32 0.43 3.65
N GLY A 323 -8.33 -0.12 4.35
CA GLY A 323 -8.55 -0.54 5.74
C GLY A 323 -8.68 0.62 6.71
N GLU A 324 -8.95 0.29 7.97
CA GLU A 324 -9.13 1.25 9.07
C GLU A 324 -8.27 0.83 10.26
N VAL A 325 -7.59 1.81 10.86
CA VAL A 325 -6.74 1.63 12.05
C VAL A 325 -7.33 2.47 13.19
N PRO A 326 -7.45 1.93 14.42
CA PRO A 326 -8.01 2.65 15.55
C PRO A 326 -7.12 3.81 16.00
N ASP A 327 -7.72 4.81 16.66
CA ASP A 327 -6.99 5.96 17.25
C ASP A 327 -6.03 5.57 18.37
N SER A 328 -6.27 4.41 18.98
CA SER A 328 -5.42 3.82 20.02
C SER A 328 -4.12 3.25 19.46
N ALA A 329 -4.03 3.06 18.13
CA ALA A 329 -2.80 2.58 17.52
C ALA A 329 -1.67 3.60 17.72
N PRO A 330 -0.44 3.14 17.98
CA PRO A 330 0.74 4.01 17.92
C PRO A 330 0.74 4.76 16.59
N ALA A 331 1.08 6.05 16.60
CA ALA A 331 1.21 6.86 15.40
C ALA A 331 2.10 8.07 15.70
N VAL A 332 2.83 8.54 14.70
CA VAL A 332 3.64 9.76 14.83
C VAL A 332 2.73 10.97 15.16
N PRO A 333 3.18 11.96 15.96
CA PRO A 333 2.34 13.09 16.36
C PRO A 333 1.66 13.82 15.20
N LEU A 334 2.39 14.03 14.09
CA LEU A 334 1.88 14.68 12.88
C LEU A 334 0.72 13.90 12.24
N GLN A 335 0.78 12.56 12.24
CA GLN A 335 -0.30 11.71 11.75
C GLN A 335 -1.56 11.87 12.60
N ARG A 336 -1.43 11.99 13.93
CA ARG A 336 -2.57 12.20 14.83
C ARG A 336 -3.23 13.56 14.60
N ASP A 337 -2.44 14.61 14.37
CA ASP A 337 -2.95 15.93 14.02
C ASP A 337 -3.68 15.93 12.66
N LEU A 338 -3.11 15.25 11.66
CA LEU A 338 -3.74 15.09 10.36
C LEU A 338 -5.07 14.34 10.46
N THR A 339 -5.13 13.21 11.16
CA THR A 339 -6.37 12.45 11.36
C THR A 339 -7.44 13.27 12.08
N ARG A 340 -7.07 14.09 13.07
CA ARG A 340 -8.00 15.03 13.73
C ARG A 340 -8.52 16.08 12.75
N SER A 341 -7.66 16.63 11.91
CA SER A 341 -8.03 17.62 10.89
C SER A 341 -8.98 17.03 9.84
N GLN A 342 -8.70 15.82 9.36
CA GLN A 342 -9.56 15.06 8.44
C GLN A 342 -10.97 14.89 8.98
N ARG A 343 -11.11 14.51 10.25
CA ARG A 343 -12.42 14.35 10.91
C ARG A 343 -13.16 15.67 11.05
N THR A 344 -12.47 16.70 11.52
CA THR A 344 -13.05 18.04 11.73
C THR A 344 -13.59 18.62 10.42
N LEU A 345 -12.84 18.43 9.33
CA LEU A 345 -13.21 18.91 7.99
C LEU A 345 -14.09 17.94 7.20
N ARG A 346 -14.44 16.79 7.79
CA ARG A 346 -15.19 15.69 7.14
C ARG A 346 -14.59 15.30 5.79
N LEU A 347 -13.26 15.25 5.74
CA LEU A 347 -12.49 14.91 4.54
C LEU A 347 -11.91 13.51 4.75
N LYS A 348 -12.63 12.49 4.27
CA LYS A 348 -12.23 11.07 4.43
C LYS A 348 -11.15 10.73 3.40
N PRO A 349 -10.05 10.07 3.78
CA PRO A 349 -9.13 9.45 2.84
C PRO A 349 -9.82 8.32 2.09
N GLU A 350 -9.70 8.32 0.77
CA GLU A 350 -10.28 7.32 -0.12
C GLU A 350 -9.16 6.83 -1.06
N ALA A 351 -9.10 5.52 -1.31
CA ALA A 351 -8.12 4.93 -2.21
C ALA A 351 -8.41 5.29 -3.68
N LEU A 352 -9.67 5.54 -3.99
CA LEU A 352 -10.11 5.99 -5.30
C LEU A 352 -9.93 7.47 -5.48
N GLU A 353 -9.71 7.83 -6.75
CA GLU A 353 -9.71 9.22 -7.15
C GLU A 353 -11.11 9.82 -6.98
N LYS A 354 -11.15 10.98 -6.31
CA LYS A 354 -12.36 11.74 -6.07
C LYS A 354 -12.16 13.20 -6.45
N GLU A 355 -13.02 13.71 -7.33
CA GLU A 355 -13.10 15.14 -7.60
C GLU A 355 -13.81 15.86 -6.44
N LEU A 356 -13.19 16.94 -5.95
CA LEU A 356 -13.70 17.79 -4.89
C LEU A 356 -13.68 19.25 -5.33
N ASP A 357 -14.88 19.82 -5.46
CA ASP A 357 -15.07 21.25 -5.71
C ASP A 357 -15.29 22.01 -4.40
N LEU A 358 -14.47 23.03 -4.15
CA LEU A 358 -14.47 23.85 -2.95
C LEU A 358 -14.94 25.27 -3.27
N ASP A 359 -15.87 25.81 -2.49
CA ASP A 359 -16.25 27.24 -2.53
C ASP A 359 -15.57 27.99 -1.38
N LEU A 360 -14.53 28.77 -1.71
CA LEU A 360 -13.66 29.43 -0.72
C LEU A 360 -14.38 30.46 0.16
N ARG A 361 -15.61 30.85 -0.16
CA ARG A 361 -16.44 31.72 0.68
C ARG A 361 -17.02 30.98 1.89
N LYS A 362 -17.06 29.64 1.83
CA LYS A 362 -17.48 28.80 2.95
C LYS A 362 -16.26 28.48 3.81
N GLU A 363 -16.34 28.78 5.10
CA GLU A 363 -15.23 28.59 6.03
C GLU A 363 -14.69 27.15 6.05
N THR A 364 -15.58 26.15 5.98
CA THR A 364 -15.19 24.74 5.92
C THR A 364 -14.41 24.38 4.64
N ASP A 365 -14.83 24.91 3.49
CA ASP A 365 -14.17 24.63 2.21
C ASP A 365 -12.86 25.39 2.09
N ALA A 366 -12.78 26.62 2.60
CA ALA A 366 -11.54 27.35 2.76
C ALA A 366 -10.55 26.60 3.67
N ALA A 367 -11.02 26.01 4.77
CA ALA A 367 -10.20 25.20 5.66
C ALA A 367 -9.72 23.89 5.00
N ARG A 368 -10.56 23.24 4.17
CA ARG A 368 -10.16 22.08 3.35
C ARG A 368 -9.05 22.46 2.35
N SER A 369 -9.23 23.56 1.62
CA SER A 369 -8.22 24.08 0.68
C SER A 369 -6.88 24.35 1.39
N ARG A 370 -6.91 25.06 2.53
CA ARG A 370 -5.71 25.34 3.34
C ARG A 370 -5.00 24.05 3.77
N LEU A 371 -5.75 23.03 4.24
CA LEU A 371 -5.16 21.74 4.60
C LEU A 371 -4.44 21.09 3.41
N LEU A 372 -5.08 21.02 2.24
CA LEU A 372 -4.50 20.41 1.04
C LEU A 372 -3.24 21.15 0.58
N HIS A 373 -3.23 22.49 0.61
CA HIS A 373 -2.04 23.27 0.29
C HIS A 373 -0.90 23.06 1.29
N ARG A 374 -1.19 22.97 2.60
CA ARG A 374 -0.18 22.65 3.63
C ARG A 374 0.44 21.28 3.40
N LEU A 375 -0.37 20.29 3.06
CA LEU A 375 0.11 18.94 2.76
C LEU A 375 0.98 18.92 1.50
N ARG A 376 0.61 19.66 0.45
CA ARG A 376 1.46 19.83 -0.74
C ARG A 376 2.80 20.48 -0.42
N LEU A 377 2.83 21.52 0.41
CA LEU A 377 4.09 22.11 0.91
C LEU A 377 4.94 21.05 1.62
N LEU A 378 4.32 20.19 2.43
CA LEU A 378 4.97 19.06 3.09
C LEU A 378 5.36 17.91 2.16
N SER A 379 5.10 18.01 0.85
CA SER A 379 5.32 16.92 -0.13
C SER A 379 4.45 15.68 0.14
N ILE A 380 3.29 15.89 0.77
CA ILE A 380 2.25 14.88 1.00
C ILE A 380 1.17 15.09 -0.08
N GLY A 381 1.27 14.34 -1.18
CA GLY A 381 0.42 14.45 -2.36
C GLY A 381 -0.97 13.83 -2.20
N TRP A 382 -1.74 14.19 -1.16
CA TRP A 382 -3.12 13.70 -1.02
C TRP A 382 -4.08 14.33 -2.05
N GLY A 383 -3.80 15.56 -2.47
CA GLY A 383 -4.64 16.28 -3.43
C GLY A 383 -3.83 17.04 -4.46
N GLU A 384 -4.27 16.95 -5.71
CA GLU A 384 -3.76 17.75 -6.82
C GLU A 384 -4.81 18.76 -7.27
N PRO A 385 -4.43 20.02 -7.54
CA PRO A 385 -5.33 20.97 -8.19
C PRO A 385 -5.75 20.44 -9.57
N ALA A 386 -7.03 20.52 -9.88
CA ALA A 386 -7.60 20.14 -11.16
C ALA A 386 -8.21 21.35 -11.86
N GLU A 387 -8.26 21.31 -13.19
CA GLU A 387 -9.02 22.30 -13.95
C GLU A 387 -10.52 22.05 -13.73
N GLY A 388 -11.17 22.98 -13.05
CA GLY A 388 -12.58 22.84 -12.71
C GLY A 388 -13.50 22.87 -13.94
N ARG A 389 -14.62 22.13 -13.87
CA ARG A 389 -15.68 22.24 -14.88
C ARG A 389 -16.33 23.63 -14.82
N GLY A 390 -15.91 24.49 -15.73
CA GLY A 390 -16.70 25.64 -16.20
C GLY A 390 -16.91 26.82 -15.24
N SER A 391 -15.90 27.32 -14.53
CA SER A 391 -15.99 28.72 -14.06
C SER A 391 -14.68 29.48 -14.04
N THR A 392 -14.75 30.71 -14.54
CA THR A 392 -13.72 31.76 -14.54
C THR A 392 -13.59 32.51 -13.20
N GLY A 393 -14.17 31.99 -12.10
CA GLY A 393 -14.22 32.65 -10.80
C GLY A 393 -13.08 32.23 -9.86
N THR A 394 -12.39 33.20 -9.25
CA THR A 394 -11.28 32.99 -8.29
C THR A 394 -11.71 32.43 -6.93
N PHE A 395 -13.01 32.16 -6.73
CA PHE A 395 -13.58 31.67 -5.46
C PHE A 395 -13.83 30.16 -5.47
N ARG A 396 -13.63 29.46 -6.59
CA ARG A 396 -13.75 28.00 -6.68
C ARG A 396 -12.40 27.35 -6.92
N GLU A 397 -12.18 26.24 -6.24
CA GLU A 397 -11.04 25.36 -6.48
C GLU A 397 -11.53 23.93 -6.69
N SER A 398 -11.02 23.29 -7.73
CA SER A 398 -11.27 21.88 -8.01
C SER A 398 -10.02 21.08 -7.67
N TRP A 399 -10.21 19.96 -7.01
CA TRP A 399 -9.13 19.08 -6.54
C TRP A 399 -9.43 17.65 -6.93
N ARG A 400 -8.39 16.90 -7.33
CA ARG A 400 -8.44 15.43 -7.38
C ARG A 400 -7.75 14.89 -6.15
N LEU A 401 -8.49 14.13 -5.35
CA LEU A 401 -8.00 13.53 -4.12
C LEU A 401 -7.80 12.04 -4.31
N ARG A 402 -6.66 11.52 -3.87
CA ARG A 402 -6.36 10.09 -3.82
C ARG A 402 -5.43 9.82 -2.64
N TRP A 403 -5.81 8.88 -1.76
CA TRP A 403 -4.96 8.49 -0.64
C TRP A 403 -4.21 7.20 -0.95
N GLU A 404 -2.89 7.27 -0.90
CA GLU A 404 -2.00 6.12 -1.08
C GLU A 404 -1.27 5.80 0.22
N PRO A 405 -0.97 4.52 0.51
CA PRO A 405 -0.28 4.16 1.74
C PRO A 405 1.10 4.81 1.94
N GLU A 406 1.79 5.14 0.87
CA GLU A 406 3.08 5.85 0.85
C GLU A 406 2.96 7.24 1.49
N LEU A 407 1.77 7.84 1.47
CA LEU A 407 1.51 9.12 2.15
C LEU A 407 1.70 9.00 3.66
N HIS A 408 1.57 7.81 4.27
CA HIS A 408 1.90 7.62 5.67
C HIS A 408 3.41 7.74 5.94
N VAL A 409 4.26 7.31 5.01
CA VAL A 409 5.72 7.52 5.09
C VAL A 409 6.04 8.99 4.90
N ARG A 410 5.41 9.66 3.92
CA ARG A 410 5.57 11.11 3.72
C ARG A 410 5.14 11.91 4.95
N VAL A 411 4.10 11.48 5.66
CA VAL A 411 3.69 12.07 6.95
C VAL A 411 4.74 11.81 8.04
N ALA A 412 5.35 10.63 8.10
CA ALA A 412 6.43 10.35 9.05
C ALA A 412 7.69 11.20 8.76
N GLU A 413 8.10 11.31 7.49
CA GLU A 413 9.19 12.18 7.03
C GLU A 413 8.92 13.65 7.38
N ALA A 414 7.69 14.12 7.12
CA ALA A 414 7.28 15.48 7.44
C ALA A 414 7.28 15.79 8.95
N GLY A 415 7.26 14.76 9.81
CA GLY A 415 7.32 14.90 11.26
C GLY A 415 8.59 15.60 11.77
N VAL A 416 9.68 15.59 10.99
CA VAL A 416 10.92 16.32 11.30
C VAL A 416 10.69 17.84 11.39
N TRP A 417 9.72 18.37 10.63
CA TRP A 417 9.40 19.80 10.60
C TRP A 417 8.46 20.23 11.73
N GLY A 418 7.74 19.31 12.37
CA GLY A 418 6.83 19.64 13.46
C GLY A 418 5.80 18.56 13.78
N THR A 419 5.08 18.76 14.89
CA THR A 419 4.08 17.81 15.41
C THR A 419 2.66 18.07 14.90
N THR A 420 2.41 19.21 14.27
CA THR A 420 1.14 19.55 13.62
C THR A 420 1.36 19.95 12.17
N VAL A 421 0.35 19.77 11.31
CA VAL A 421 0.42 20.09 9.88
C VAL A 421 0.71 21.57 9.66
N ALA A 422 0.13 22.45 10.49
CA ALA A 422 0.38 23.88 10.41
C ALA A 422 1.84 24.21 10.76
N THR A 423 2.34 23.78 11.93
CA THR A 423 3.72 24.07 12.36
C THR A 423 4.76 23.45 11.43
N ALA A 424 4.52 22.23 10.96
CA ALA A 424 5.42 21.55 10.04
C ALA A 424 5.49 22.26 8.69
N ALA A 425 4.34 22.69 8.14
CA ALA A 425 4.32 23.43 6.88
C ALA A 425 4.99 24.80 7.01
N THR A 426 4.80 25.51 8.14
CA THR A 426 5.50 26.77 8.44
C THR A 426 7.01 26.57 8.46
N ALA A 427 7.53 25.63 9.26
CA ALA A 427 8.96 25.40 9.39
C ALA A 427 9.61 24.96 8.06
N LYS A 428 8.91 24.13 7.27
CA LYS A 428 9.38 23.72 5.94
C LYS A 428 9.41 24.91 4.97
N ALA A 429 8.39 25.77 4.99
CA ALA A 429 8.39 26.97 4.16
C ALA A 429 9.53 27.94 4.54
N GLU A 430 9.76 28.17 5.82
CA GLU A 430 10.89 29.00 6.28
C GLU A 430 12.24 28.43 5.83
N SER A 431 12.44 27.12 5.96
CA SER A 431 13.66 26.46 5.50
C SER A 431 13.84 26.56 3.98
N GLN A 432 12.77 26.40 3.20
CA GLN A 432 12.81 26.55 1.74
C GLN A 432 13.14 27.99 1.35
N ALA A 433 12.57 28.98 2.04
CA ALA A 433 12.86 30.39 1.78
C ALA A 433 14.33 30.73 1.99
N LEU A 434 14.95 30.19 3.04
CA LEU A 434 16.37 30.40 3.34
C LEU A 434 17.31 29.68 2.36
N ALA A 435 16.89 28.53 1.84
CA ALA A 435 17.65 27.74 0.88
C ALA A 435 17.48 28.21 -0.58
N ALA A 436 16.41 28.96 -0.87
CA ALA A 436 16.09 29.39 -2.22
C ALA A 436 17.19 30.29 -2.81
N THR A 437 17.57 29.97 -4.05
CA THR A 437 18.63 30.67 -4.77
C THR A 437 18.09 31.58 -5.86
N ALA A 438 16.88 31.30 -6.37
CA ALA A 438 16.23 32.08 -7.42
C ALA A 438 15.03 32.86 -6.90
N LEU A 439 14.77 34.04 -7.50
CA LEU A 439 13.61 34.87 -7.16
C LEU A 439 12.27 34.15 -7.47
N SER A 440 12.22 33.38 -8.54
CA SER A 440 11.06 32.56 -8.93
C SER A 440 10.68 31.51 -7.88
N GLU A 441 11.66 30.93 -7.19
CA GLU A 441 11.42 29.96 -6.10
C GLU A 441 10.75 30.63 -4.90
N VAL A 442 11.25 31.80 -4.49
CA VAL A 442 10.72 32.53 -3.32
C VAL A 442 9.33 33.10 -3.60
N THR A 443 9.10 33.61 -4.81
CA THR A 443 7.76 34.10 -5.22
C THR A 443 6.72 32.99 -5.29
N ALA A 444 7.07 31.82 -5.84
CA ALA A 444 6.21 30.65 -5.82
C ALA A 444 5.93 30.18 -4.39
N LEU A 445 6.93 30.23 -3.50
CA LEU A 445 6.78 29.88 -2.10
C LEU A 445 5.86 30.87 -1.35
N ALA A 446 5.94 32.17 -1.63
CA ALA A 446 5.04 33.17 -1.08
C ALA A 446 3.58 32.89 -1.49
N GLU A 447 3.34 32.59 -2.76
CA GLU A 447 2.03 32.18 -3.26
C GLU A 447 1.53 30.92 -2.53
N HIS A 448 2.37 29.90 -2.36
CA HIS A 448 2.02 28.71 -1.60
C HIS A 448 1.72 28.99 -0.12
N CYS A 449 2.45 29.89 0.54
CA CYS A 449 2.21 30.27 1.94
C CYS A 449 0.85 30.96 2.12
N LEU A 450 0.47 31.83 1.18
CA LEU A 450 -0.83 32.48 1.17
C LEU A 450 -1.97 31.48 0.94
N LEU A 451 -1.80 30.57 -0.02
CA LEU A 451 -2.78 29.51 -0.29
C LEU A 451 -2.90 28.51 0.88
N ALA A 452 -1.79 28.23 1.56
CA ALA A 452 -1.76 27.38 2.75
C ALA A 452 -2.22 28.10 4.03
N GLY A 453 -2.39 29.43 4.00
CA GLY A 453 -2.74 30.24 5.17
C GLY A 453 -1.69 30.09 6.28
N LEU A 454 -0.43 30.42 5.97
CA LEU A 454 0.72 30.34 6.87
C LEU A 454 1.29 31.74 7.18
N PRO A 455 0.58 32.57 7.97
CA PRO A 455 1.01 33.95 8.22
C PRO A 455 2.34 34.05 8.96
N GLU A 456 2.68 33.05 9.78
CA GLU A 456 3.95 33.02 10.53
C GLU A 456 5.17 32.83 9.63
N ALA A 457 5.03 32.14 8.49
CA ALA A 457 6.12 31.95 7.53
C ALA A 457 6.36 33.18 6.63
N LEU A 458 5.32 34.01 6.41
CA LEU A 458 5.36 35.12 5.47
C LEU A 458 6.49 36.13 5.76
N PRO A 459 6.77 36.58 7.00
CA PRO A 459 7.87 37.50 7.26
C PRO A 459 9.24 36.98 6.81
N VAL A 460 9.50 35.69 6.98
CA VAL A 460 10.77 35.06 6.55
C VAL A 460 10.85 34.97 5.03
N VAL A 461 9.75 34.55 4.39
CA VAL A 461 9.65 34.45 2.92
C VAL A 461 9.77 35.83 2.27
N MET A 462 9.10 36.85 2.79
CA MET A 462 9.13 38.21 2.26
C MET A 462 10.51 38.86 2.45
N ARG A 463 11.21 38.57 3.54
CA ARG A 463 12.60 38.99 3.70
C ARG A 463 13.52 38.32 2.68
N ALA A 464 13.39 37.00 2.50
CA ALA A 464 14.16 36.29 1.46
C ALA A 464 13.86 36.85 0.06
N LEU A 465 12.61 37.21 -0.21
CA LEU A 465 12.18 37.81 -1.48
C LEU A 465 12.84 39.17 -1.69
N ALA A 466 12.80 40.05 -0.67
CA ALA A 466 13.45 41.36 -0.72
C ALA A 466 14.96 41.26 -0.91
N ASP A 467 15.61 40.34 -0.18
CA ASP A 467 17.05 40.09 -0.28
C ASP A 467 17.44 39.58 -1.68
N ARG A 468 16.64 38.70 -2.29
CA ARG A 468 16.88 38.22 -3.67
C ARG A 468 16.61 39.31 -4.70
N ALA A 469 15.50 40.05 -4.58
CA ALA A 469 15.15 41.12 -5.50
C ALA A 469 16.17 42.28 -5.48
N ALA A 470 16.80 42.54 -4.34
CA ALA A 470 17.88 43.52 -4.22
C ALA A 470 19.19 43.09 -4.91
N LEU A 471 19.39 41.77 -5.08
CA LEU A 471 20.58 41.19 -5.72
C LEU A 471 20.35 40.87 -7.21
N ASP A 472 19.10 40.78 -7.65
CA ASP A 472 18.75 40.46 -9.03
C ASP A 472 18.72 41.73 -9.89
N ALA A 473 19.69 41.85 -10.80
CA ALA A 473 19.81 42.99 -11.72
C ALA A 473 19.07 42.75 -13.05
N ASP A 474 18.45 41.57 -13.24
CA ASP A 474 17.73 41.22 -14.46
C ASP A 474 16.24 41.62 -14.37
N VAL A 475 15.84 42.56 -15.21
CA VAL A 475 14.46 43.06 -15.29
C VAL A 475 13.48 41.95 -15.74
N GLY A 476 13.95 40.93 -16.46
CA GLY A 476 13.14 39.77 -16.87
C GLY A 476 12.68 38.92 -15.69
N HIS A 477 13.57 38.63 -14.73
CA HIS A 477 13.22 37.88 -13.53
C HIS A 477 12.25 38.64 -12.61
N LEU A 478 12.40 39.96 -12.52
CA LEU A 478 11.45 40.82 -11.82
C LEU A 478 10.08 40.87 -12.52
N ALA A 479 10.04 40.79 -13.85
CA ALA A 479 8.81 40.73 -14.61
C ALA A 479 8.08 39.38 -14.44
N ASP A 480 8.83 38.27 -14.37
CA ASP A 480 8.26 36.92 -14.14
C ASP A 480 7.71 36.72 -12.73
N ALA A 481 8.18 37.52 -11.76
CA ALA A 481 7.67 37.56 -10.39
C ALA A 481 6.30 38.27 -10.25
N LEU A 482 5.97 39.21 -11.15
CA LEU A 482 4.77 40.04 -11.08
C LEU A 482 3.45 39.24 -11.12
N PRO A 483 3.25 38.23 -11.99
CA PRO A 483 2.03 37.44 -12.01
C PRO A 483 1.74 36.75 -10.67
N ALA A 484 2.76 36.18 -10.02
CA ALA A 484 2.62 35.51 -8.73
C ALA A 484 2.25 36.52 -7.62
N LEU A 485 2.86 37.70 -7.61
CA LEU A 485 2.53 38.79 -6.67
C LEU A 485 1.12 39.37 -6.90
N ALA A 486 0.71 39.53 -8.17
CA ALA A 486 -0.64 39.97 -8.52
C ALA A 486 -1.71 38.93 -8.14
N ARG A 487 -1.42 37.64 -8.33
CA ARG A 487 -2.28 36.55 -7.82
C ARG A 487 -2.35 36.56 -6.30
N SER A 488 -1.22 36.74 -5.62
CA SER A 488 -1.12 36.83 -4.17
C SER A 488 -1.99 37.95 -3.58
N LEU A 489 -1.96 39.15 -4.16
CA LEU A 489 -2.82 40.28 -3.80
C LEU A 489 -4.30 39.99 -4.05
N ARG A 490 -4.63 39.31 -5.16
CA ARG A 490 -6.01 38.97 -5.53
C ARG A 490 -6.60 37.86 -4.66
N TYR A 491 -5.78 36.91 -4.18
CA TYR A 491 -6.21 35.84 -3.29
C TYR A 491 -6.31 36.27 -1.82
N GLY A 492 -5.53 37.28 -1.40
CA GLY A 492 -5.62 37.86 -0.05
C GLY A 492 -7.01 38.40 0.28
N ASP A 493 -7.66 39.09 -0.67
CA ASP A 493 -9.01 39.65 -0.52
C ASP A 493 -10.09 38.55 -0.40
N VAL A 494 -9.97 37.46 -1.17
CA VAL A 494 -10.92 36.34 -1.15
C VAL A 494 -10.78 35.47 0.12
N ARG A 495 -9.58 35.42 0.72
CA ARG A 495 -9.25 34.51 1.83
C ARG A 495 -9.07 35.20 3.18
N SER A 496 -9.25 36.52 3.23
CA SER A 496 -9.02 37.38 4.40
C SER A 496 -7.62 37.22 5.00
N THR A 497 -6.62 37.00 4.15
CA THR A 497 -5.22 36.90 4.56
C THR A 497 -4.62 38.31 4.53
N ASP A 498 -3.98 38.76 5.63
CA ASP A 498 -3.35 40.08 5.69
C ASP A 498 -2.20 40.16 4.68
N THR A 499 -2.35 41.02 3.67
CA THR A 499 -1.39 41.25 2.59
C THR A 499 -0.51 42.48 2.83
N ALA A 500 -0.58 43.10 4.01
CA ALA A 500 0.23 44.27 4.36
C ALA A 500 1.69 43.94 4.70
N ALA A 501 2.05 42.65 4.81
CA ALA A 501 3.37 42.15 5.19
C ALA A 501 4.37 42.09 4.03
#